data_AF-A0A354CNJ1-F1
#
_entry.id   AF-A0A354CNJ1-F1
#
_cell.length_a   1.000
_cell.length_b   1.000
_cell.length_c   1.000
_cell.angle_alpha   90.00
_cell.angle_beta   90.00
_cell.angle_gamma   90.00
#
_symmetry.space_group_name_H-M   'P 1'
#
loop_
_entity.id
_entity.type
_entity.pdbx_description
1 polymer ?
#
loop_
_entity_poly.entity_id
_entity_poly.type
_entity_poly.pdbx_seq_one_letter_code
_entity_poly.pdbx_strand_id
1 'polypeptide(L)'
;LMSKTTKEICYQDFKKFKIDDVMIGIGQINSVNGSEFDELKGRVISELPEVMKDNNLQMVFFMLTNIMKESSEIVFAGRNAGELLKDAFNAEPGETSVMLDGIVSRKKQFLPTIIEAMEAQNV
;
A
#
# COMPACT_ATOMS: atom_id res chain seq x y z
N LEU A 1 -16.86 -1.33 7.92
CA LEU A 1 -15.44 -1.31 8.33
C LEU A 1 -15.24 -0.65 9.71
N MET A 2 -16.02 0.38 10.03
CA MET A 2 -15.79 1.27 11.18
C MET A 2 -15.87 0.64 12.59
N SER A 3 -16.47 -0.54 12.75
CA SER A 3 -16.50 -1.24 14.04
C SER A 3 -15.21 -1.97 14.39
N LYS A 4 -14.29 -2.13 13.44
CA LYS A 4 -12.97 -2.75 13.65
C LYS A 4 -11.93 -1.70 13.99
N THR A 5 -10.98 -2.08 14.82
CA THR A 5 -9.77 -1.28 15.08
C THR A 5 -8.97 -1.13 13.80
N THR A 6 -8.18 -0.05 13.68
CA THR A 6 -7.35 0.17 12.49
C THR A 6 -6.38 -0.98 12.27
N LYS A 7 -5.81 -1.52 13.36
CA LYS A 7 -4.95 -2.71 13.33
C LYS A 7 -5.67 -3.93 12.76
N GLU A 8 -6.90 -4.23 13.20
CA GLU A 8 -7.67 -5.36 12.62
C GLU A 8 -7.94 -5.17 11.12
N ILE A 9 -8.22 -3.95 10.68
CA ILE A 9 -8.44 -3.64 9.26
C ILE A 9 -7.15 -3.83 8.47
N CYS A 10 -6.05 -3.27 8.96
CA CYS A 10 -4.74 -3.36 8.32
C CYS A 10 -4.29 -4.81 8.16
N TYR A 11 -4.44 -5.64 9.19
CA TYR A 11 -3.93 -7.02 9.18
C TYR A 11 -4.88 -8.03 8.51
N GLN A 12 -6.11 -7.64 8.14
CA GLN A 12 -7.09 -8.56 7.54
C GLN A 12 -6.61 -9.15 6.21
N ASP A 13 -6.01 -8.33 5.36
CA ASP A 13 -5.40 -8.77 4.10
C ASP A 13 -3.98 -8.20 3.95
N PHE A 14 -3.17 -8.43 4.98
CA PHE A 14 -1.76 -8.07 4.98
C PHE A 14 -0.88 -9.27 4.61
N LYS A 15 0.09 -9.05 3.72
CA LYS A 15 1.09 -10.05 3.36
C LYS A 15 2.48 -9.42 3.36
N LYS A 16 3.47 -10.22 3.76
CA LYS A 16 4.88 -9.84 3.73
C LYS A 16 5.56 -10.55 2.58
N PHE A 17 6.49 -9.85 1.93
CA PHE A 17 7.26 -10.36 0.83
C PHE A 17 8.73 -10.01 1.07
N LYS A 18 9.61 -10.96 0.78
CA LYS A 18 11.06 -10.75 0.77
C LYS A 18 11.49 -10.70 -0.70
N ILE A 19 12.04 -9.57 -1.12
CA ILE A 19 12.63 -9.37 -2.46
C ILE A 19 14.09 -9.04 -2.19
N ASP A 20 14.99 -9.93 -2.63
CA ASP A 20 16.40 -9.93 -2.22
C ASP A 20 16.55 -9.77 -0.71
N ASP A 21 17.18 -8.72 -0.22
CA ASP A 21 17.34 -8.44 1.22
C ASP A 21 16.34 -7.41 1.78
N VAL A 22 15.35 -7.01 0.97
CA VAL A 22 14.32 -6.04 1.34
C VAL A 22 13.03 -6.75 1.74
N MET A 23 12.55 -6.50 2.96
CA MET A 23 11.24 -6.94 3.44
C MET A 23 10.21 -5.85 3.20
N ILE A 24 9.17 -6.19 2.44
CA ILE A 24 8.02 -5.30 2.19
C ILE A 24 6.73 -5.89 2.75
N GLY A 25 5.81 -5.02 3.15
CA GLY A 25 4.45 -5.37 3.54
C GLY A 25 3.42 -4.78 2.59
N ILE A 26 2.45 -5.57 2.16
CA ILE A 26 1.35 -5.08 1.32
C ILE A 26 0.00 -5.51 1.88
N GLY A 27 -0.77 -4.53 2.33
CA GLY A 27 -2.16 -4.65 2.75
C GLY A 27 -3.14 -4.22 1.68
N GLN A 28 -4.35 -4.79 1.69
CA GLN A 28 -5.44 -4.35 0.82
C GLN A 28 -6.74 -4.22 1.61
N ILE A 29 -7.44 -3.11 1.41
CA ILE A 29 -8.73 -2.81 2.02
C ILE A 29 -9.72 -2.51 0.91
N ASN A 30 -10.69 -3.41 0.74
CA ASN A 30 -11.73 -3.29 -0.29
C ASN A 30 -12.92 -2.49 0.21
N SER A 31 -13.59 -1.79 -0.70
CA SER A 31 -14.91 -1.17 -0.50
C SER A 31 -14.90 0.03 0.44
N VAL A 32 -14.04 1.00 0.16
CA VAL A 32 -14.06 2.27 0.88
C VAL A 32 -15.12 3.18 0.24
N ASN A 33 -16.22 3.41 0.96
CA ASN A 33 -17.24 4.39 0.56
C ASN A 33 -16.66 5.80 0.69
N GLY A 34 -16.96 6.68 -0.27
CA GLY A 34 -16.32 7.99 -0.38
C GLY A 34 -16.42 8.87 0.87
N SER A 35 -17.48 8.73 1.68
CA SER A 35 -17.65 9.50 2.92
C SER A 35 -16.75 9.05 4.07
N GLU A 36 -16.32 7.79 4.08
CA GLU A 36 -15.47 7.21 5.15
C GLU A 36 -13.99 7.10 4.69
N PHE A 37 -13.71 7.50 3.45
CA PHE A 37 -12.45 7.26 2.80
C PHE A 37 -11.30 8.04 3.44
N ASP A 38 -11.47 9.34 3.62
CA ASP A 38 -10.43 10.20 4.18
C ASP A 38 -10.14 9.85 5.64
N GLU A 39 -11.17 9.49 6.41
CA GLU A 39 -11.01 9.05 7.80
C GLU A 39 -10.22 7.74 7.87
N LEU A 40 -10.60 6.74 7.06
CA LEU A 40 -9.87 5.48 6.99
C LEU A 40 -8.43 5.68 6.53
N LYS A 41 -8.21 6.51 5.51
CA LYS A 41 -6.88 6.86 5.02
C LYS A 41 -6.02 7.47 6.12
N GLY A 42 -6.53 8.47 6.84
CA GLY A 42 -5.82 9.09 7.95
C GLY A 42 -5.45 8.08 9.05
N ARG A 43 -6.39 7.20 9.40
CA ARG A 43 -6.15 6.11 10.36
C ARG A 43 -5.05 5.16 9.87
N VAL A 44 -5.11 4.71 8.62
CA VAL A 44 -4.10 3.79 8.04
C VAL A 44 -2.73 4.45 8.00
N ILE A 45 -2.63 5.71 7.57
CA ILE A 45 -1.38 6.49 7.57
C ILE A 45 -0.75 6.47 8.97
N SER A 46 -1.53 6.73 10.01
CA SER A 46 -1.02 6.78 11.39
C SER A 46 -0.51 5.44 11.93
N GLU A 47 -0.98 4.31 11.38
CA GLU A 47 -0.56 2.97 11.80
C GLU A 47 0.67 2.45 11.04
N LEU A 48 1.00 3.00 9.85
CA LEU A 48 2.10 2.50 9.03
C LEU A 48 3.44 2.38 9.77
N PRO A 49 3.87 3.38 10.59
CA PRO A 49 5.13 3.28 11.31
C PRO A 49 5.19 2.08 12.27
N GLU A 50 4.10 1.82 12.99
CA GLU A 50 4.03 0.69 13.92
C GLU A 50 3.97 -0.64 13.17
N VAL A 51 3.21 -0.71 12.07
CA VAL A 51 3.17 -1.91 11.20
C VAL A 51 4.56 -2.24 10.66
N MET A 52 5.32 -1.23 10.21
CA MET A 52 6.69 -1.42 9.73
C MET A 52 7.60 -1.95 10.83
N LYS A 53 7.54 -1.33 12.01
CA LYS A 53 8.36 -1.71 13.16
C LYS A 53 8.04 -3.12 13.67
N ASP A 54 6.75 -3.43 13.88
CA ASP A 54 6.28 -4.75 14.36
C ASP A 54 6.69 -5.89 13.43
N ASN A 55 6.88 -5.61 12.14
CA ASN A 55 7.16 -6.60 11.13
C ASN A 55 8.58 -6.53 10.54
N ASN A 56 9.42 -5.63 11.03
CA ASN A 56 10.77 -5.35 10.53
C ASN A 56 10.79 -5.13 9.00
N LEU A 57 9.97 -4.18 8.53
CA LEU A 57 9.81 -3.86 7.11
C LEU A 57 10.60 -2.61 6.73
N GLN A 58 11.21 -2.64 5.55
CA GLN A 58 11.84 -1.48 4.93
C GLN A 58 10.79 -0.59 4.23
N MET A 59 9.73 -1.20 3.69
CA MET A 59 8.62 -0.49 3.05
C MET A 59 7.27 -1.16 3.36
N VAL A 60 6.22 -0.36 3.44
CA VAL A 60 4.84 -0.84 3.58
C VAL A 60 3.91 -0.09 2.65
N PHE A 61 2.95 -0.81 2.07
CA PHE A 61 1.96 -0.30 1.15
C PHE A 61 0.57 -0.79 1.56
N PHE A 62 -0.42 0.08 1.55
CA PHE A 62 -1.82 -0.26 1.77
C PHE A 62 -2.66 0.23 0.60
N MET A 63 -3.32 -0.71 -0.07
CA MET A 63 -4.26 -0.41 -1.15
C MET A 63 -5.64 -0.10 -0.55
N LEU A 64 -6.09 1.14 -0.67
CA LEU A 64 -7.47 1.54 -0.39
C LEU A 64 -8.26 1.47 -1.69
N THR A 65 -8.86 0.31 -1.95
CA THR A 65 -9.42 -0.02 -3.27
C THR A 65 -10.89 0.36 -3.37
N ASN A 66 -11.18 1.22 -4.35
CA ASN A 66 -12.53 1.50 -4.81
C ASN A 66 -12.85 0.63 -6.03
N ILE A 67 -13.55 -0.48 -5.78
CA ILE A 67 -13.93 -1.44 -6.83
C ILE A 67 -14.87 -0.79 -7.86
N MET A 68 -15.74 0.14 -7.43
CA MET A 68 -16.70 0.80 -8.32
C MET A 68 -16.03 1.76 -9.30
N LYS A 69 -14.93 2.42 -8.87
CA LYS A 69 -14.12 3.32 -9.70
C LYS A 69 -12.91 2.63 -10.31
N GLU A 70 -12.79 1.31 -10.14
CA GLU A 70 -11.65 0.51 -10.59
C GLU A 70 -10.28 1.14 -10.29
N SER A 71 -10.11 1.70 -9.08
CA SER A 71 -8.90 2.43 -8.68
C SER A 71 -8.51 2.09 -7.24
N SER A 72 -7.24 2.32 -6.91
CA SER A 72 -6.75 2.23 -5.54
C SER A 72 -5.93 3.46 -5.19
N GLU A 73 -6.19 4.03 -4.02
CA GLU A 73 -5.19 4.91 -3.41
C GLU A 73 -4.23 4.07 -2.59
N ILE A 74 -2.94 4.20 -2.89
CA ILE A 74 -1.87 3.51 -2.21
C ILE A 74 -1.34 4.43 -1.13
N VAL A 75 -1.56 4.06 0.12
CA VAL A 75 -0.91 4.70 1.26
C VAL A 75 0.42 3.97 1.51
N PHE A 76 1.51 4.70 1.69
CA PHE A 76 2.83 4.10 1.80
C PHE A 76 3.71 4.75 2.86
N ALA A 77 4.67 3.98 3.35
CA ALA A 77 5.74 4.46 4.20
C ALA A 77 7.01 3.62 3.99
N GLY A 78 8.15 4.19 4.38
CA GLY A 78 9.46 3.57 4.24
C GLY A 78 10.34 4.27 3.22
N ARG A 79 11.64 4.00 3.33
CA ARG A 79 12.64 4.65 2.50
C ARG A 79 12.44 4.27 1.03
N ASN A 80 12.39 5.27 0.15
CA ASN A 80 12.19 5.14 -1.30
C ASN A 80 10.84 4.56 -1.73
N ALA A 81 9.87 4.36 -0.82
CA ALA A 81 8.56 3.80 -1.19
C ALA A 81 7.82 4.64 -2.25
N GLY A 82 7.86 5.97 -2.12
CA GLY A 82 7.29 6.88 -3.12
C GLY A 82 8.03 6.84 -4.46
N GLU A 83 9.36 6.84 -4.45
CA GLU A 83 10.18 6.73 -5.68
C GLU A 83 9.94 5.41 -6.40
N LEU A 84 9.87 4.31 -5.65
CA LEU A 84 9.52 2.99 -6.20
C LEU A 84 8.13 3.02 -6.86
N LEU A 85 7.12 3.63 -6.23
CA LEU A 85 5.78 3.74 -6.80
C LEU A 85 5.76 4.61 -8.07
N LYS A 86 6.54 5.69 -8.08
CA LYS A 86 6.72 6.54 -9.26
C LYS A 86 7.30 5.73 -10.41
N ASP A 87 8.38 4.99 -10.18
CA ASP A 87 9.04 4.22 -11.23
C ASP A 87 8.19 3.04 -11.70
N ALA A 88 7.56 2.33 -10.76
CA ALA A 88 6.75 1.14 -11.02
C ALA A 88 5.48 1.44 -11.83
N PHE A 89 4.81 2.56 -11.54
CA PHE A 89 3.50 2.87 -12.12
C PHE A 89 3.48 4.14 -12.98
N ASN A 90 4.63 4.78 -13.18
CA ASN A 90 4.73 6.10 -13.80
C ASN A 90 3.75 7.11 -13.16
N ALA A 91 3.66 7.05 -11.83
CA ALA A 91 2.70 7.83 -11.04
C ALA A 91 3.38 9.05 -10.39
N GLU A 92 2.58 9.95 -9.82
CA GLU A 92 3.06 11.11 -9.07
C GLU A 92 2.71 10.94 -7.58
N PRO A 93 3.60 10.37 -6.76
CA PRO A 93 3.35 10.21 -5.35
C PRO A 93 3.33 11.55 -4.63
N GLY A 94 2.33 11.74 -3.78
CA GLY A 94 2.37 12.75 -2.75
C GLY A 94 3.29 12.33 -1.59
N GLU A 95 3.16 13.03 -0.46
CA GLU A 95 4.00 12.76 0.72
C GLU A 95 3.74 11.37 1.33
N THR A 96 2.48 10.94 1.39
CA THR A 96 2.07 9.72 2.11
C THR A 96 1.20 8.78 1.27
N SER A 97 0.76 9.21 0.09
CA SER A 97 -0.09 8.40 -0.78
C SER A 97 0.03 8.75 -2.26
N VAL A 98 -0.42 7.83 -3.11
CA VAL A 98 -0.51 7.99 -4.57
C VAL A 98 -1.79 7.34 -5.08
N MET A 99 -2.46 7.98 -6.04
CA MET A 99 -3.63 7.41 -6.71
C MET A 99 -3.20 6.56 -7.90
N LEU A 100 -3.69 5.32 -8.00
CA LEU A 100 -3.45 4.43 -9.13
C LEU A 100 -4.77 4.00 -9.77
N ASP A 101 -5.04 4.54 -10.96
CA ASP A 101 -6.21 4.18 -11.76
C ASP A 101 -6.03 2.81 -12.45
N GLY A 102 -7.09 2.01 -12.51
CA GLY A 102 -7.08 0.67 -13.09
C GLY A 102 -6.45 -0.41 -12.20
N ILE A 103 -5.86 -0.04 -11.06
CA ILE A 103 -5.20 -0.96 -10.13
C ILE A 103 -6.16 -1.31 -9.00
N VAL A 104 -6.62 -2.56 -8.96
CA VAL A 104 -7.58 -3.06 -7.94
C VAL A 104 -7.15 -4.37 -7.30
N SER A 105 -6.12 -5.03 -7.83
CA SER A 105 -5.67 -6.33 -7.35
C SER A 105 -4.24 -6.28 -6.84
N ARG A 106 -4.04 -6.53 -5.55
CA ARG A 106 -2.70 -6.74 -5.00
C ARG A 106 -1.94 -7.82 -5.74
N LYS A 107 -2.56 -9.00 -5.92
CA LYS A 107 -1.84 -10.19 -6.42
C LYS A 107 -1.58 -10.15 -7.92
N LYS A 108 -2.52 -9.62 -8.71
CA LYS A 108 -2.43 -9.66 -10.18
C LYS A 108 -1.75 -8.44 -10.78
N GLN A 109 -1.82 -7.30 -10.10
CA GLN A 109 -1.40 -6.01 -10.67
C GLN A 109 -0.31 -5.39 -9.80
N PHE A 110 -0.61 -5.07 -8.54
CA PHE A 110 0.29 -4.26 -7.72
C PHE A 110 1.59 -4.99 -7.34
N LEU A 111 1.50 -6.19 -6.76
CA LEU A 111 2.65 -6.96 -6.29
C LEU A 111 3.63 -7.30 -7.43
N PRO A 112 3.19 -7.85 -8.59
CA PRO A 112 4.10 -8.14 -9.69
C PRO A 112 4.87 -6.91 -10.17
N THR A 113 4.19 -5.77 -10.34
CA THR A 113 4.82 -4.53 -10.81
C THR A 113 5.80 -3.95 -9.78
N ILE A 114 5.50 -4.06 -8.48
CA ILE A 114 6.44 -3.67 -7.42
C ILE A 114 7.70 -4.55 -7.45
N ILE A 115 7.54 -5.87 -7.60
CA ILE A 115 8.69 -6.79 -7.68
C ILE A 115 9.56 -6.43 -8.89
N GLU A 116 8.95 -6.27 -10.07
CA GLU A 116 9.65 -5.91 -11.30
C GLU A 116 10.44 -4.59 -11.16
N ALA A 117 9.84 -3.58 -10.54
CA ALA A 117 10.50 -2.30 -10.30
C ALA A 117 11.66 -2.40 -9.29
N MET A 118 11.51 -3.22 -8.24
CA MET A 118 12.60 -3.46 -7.27
C MET A 118 13.77 -4.18 -7.92
N GLU A 119 13.51 -5.20 -8.75
CA GLU A 119 14.54 -5.94 -9.50
C GLU A 119 15.24 -5.05 -10.53
N ALA A 120 14.49 -4.17 -11.21
CA ALA A 120 15.06 -3.23 -12.19
C ALA A 120 15.98 -2.17 -11.56
N GLN A 121 15.77 -1.83 -10.29
CA GLN A 121 16.57 -0.84 -9.57
C GLN A 121 17.91 -1.38 -9.02
N ASN A 122 18.15 -2.71 -9.03
CA ASN A 122 19.39 -3.37 -8.53
C ASN A 122 20.05 -2.62 -7.35
N VAL A 123 19.35 -2.59 -6.22
CA VAL A 123 19.90 -2.16 -4.93
C VAL A 123 20.68 -3.32 -4.30
#